data_AF-A0A956CJG7-F1
#
_entry.id   AF-A0A956CJG7-F1
#
_cell.length_a   1.000
_cell.length_b   1.000
_cell.length_c   1.000
_cell.angle_alpha   90.00
_cell.angle_beta   90.00
_cell.angle_gamma   90.00
#
_symmetry.space_group_name_H-M   'P 1'
#
loop_
_entity.id
_entity.type
_entity.pdbx_description
1 polymer ?
#
loop_
_entity_poly.entity_id
_entity_poly.type
_entity_poly.pdbx_seq_one_letter_code
_entity_poly.pdbx_strand_id
1 'polypeptide(L)'
;MFGILRYRTEAIRTRDLTYLFIVIGIAILNAVARSPITLAELLLVNGMILGITYWLEFTPGGLRVDEKSIVYDNLALLHPEREAELKADLTQRTGLAVERVAVERINLLRETADVTVFYRRPRA
;
A
#
# COMPACT_ATOMS: atom_id res chain seq x y z
N MET A 1 8.88 -2.35 25.45
CA MET A 1 8.14 -1.91 24.25
C MET A 1 7.88 -3.07 23.28
N PHE A 2 8.89 -3.80 22.81
CA PHE A 2 8.67 -5.02 21.98
C PHE A 2 7.81 -6.11 22.66
N GLY A 3 7.79 -6.18 23.99
CA GLY A 3 6.91 -7.07 24.74
C GLY A 3 5.41 -6.69 24.72
N ILE A 4 5.05 -5.44 24.39
CA ILE A 4 3.65 -4.97 24.33
C ILE A 4 3.01 -5.28 22.96
N LEU A 5 3.84 -5.51 21.93
CA LEU A 5 3.38 -5.86 20.57
C LEU A 5 2.89 -7.31 20.44
N ARG A 6 2.98 -8.12 21.50
CA ARG A 6 2.52 -9.52 21.52
C ARG A 6 1.18 -9.69 22.26
N TYR A 7 0.25 -8.75 22.13
CA TYR A 7 -1.09 -8.91 22.72
C TYR A 7 -2.27 -8.76 21.76
N ARG A 8 -2.05 -8.50 20.46
CA ARG A 8 -3.09 -8.65 19.43
C ARG A 8 -2.53 -9.21 18.13
N THR A 9 -3.18 -10.26 17.64
CA THR A 9 -3.04 -10.85 16.30
C THR A 9 -3.63 -9.94 15.21
N GLU A 10 -3.34 -8.63 15.26
CA GLU A 10 -3.62 -7.72 14.15
C GLU A 10 -2.29 -7.43 13.45
N ALA A 11 -2.25 -7.63 12.13
CA ALA A 11 -1.08 -7.28 11.33
C ALA A 11 -0.81 -5.78 11.51
N ILE A 12 0.29 -5.45 12.20
CA ILE A 12 0.69 -4.06 12.42
C ILE A 12 0.93 -3.45 11.03
N ARG A 13 0.23 -2.35 10.72
CA ARG A 13 0.43 -1.65 9.45
C ARG A 13 1.87 -1.13 9.42
N THR A 14 2.51 -1.22 8.26
CA THR A 14 3.91 -0.78 8.07
C THR A 14 4.16 0.65 8.59
N ARG A 15 3.16 1.53 8.50
CA ARG A 15 3.22 2.92 9.03
C ARG A 15 3.44 2.97 10.54
N ASP A 16 2.77 2.11 11.31
CA ASP A 16 2.82 2.13 12.77
C ASP A 16 4.22 1.72 13.28
N LEU A 17 4.92 0.85 12.54
CA LEU A 17 6.32 0.48 12.82
C LEU A 17 7.29 1.62 12.54
N THR A 18 7.08 2.35 11.44
CA THR A 18 7.93 3.52 11.08
C THR A 18 7.80 4.62 12.13
N TYR A 19 6.59 4.91 12.61
CA TYR A 19 6.38 5.88 13.69
C TYR A 19 7.08 5.48 14.98
N LEU A 20 7.03 4.20 15.34
CA LEU A 20 7.73 3.68 16.51
C LEU A 20 9.25 3.89 16.38
N PHE A 21 9.81 3.61 15.21
CA PHE A 21 11.22 3.79 14.93
C PHE A 21 11.65 5.27 15.02
N ILE A 22 10.84 6.18 14.49
CA ILE A 22 11.09 7.64 14.56
C ILE A 22 11.10 8.11 16.02
N VAL A 23 10.14 7.70 16.84
CA VAL A 23 10.08 8.08 18.27
C VAL A 23 11.29 7.55 19.03
N ILE A 24 11.70 6.30 18.78
CA ILE A 24 12.92 5.73 19.38
C ILE A 24 14.16 6.50 18.92
N GLY A 25 14.25 6.85 17.63
CA GLY A 25 15.34 7.64 17.07
C GLY A 25 15.47 9.01 17.74
N ILE A 26 14.35 9.72 17.92
CA ILE A 26 14.31 11.01 18.65
C ILE A 26 14.74 10.84 20.11
N ALA A 27 14.28 9.78 20.79
CA ALA A 27 14.68 9.51 22.18
C ALA A 27 16.19 9.25 22.31
N ILE A 28 16.78 8.48 21.39
CA ILE A 28 18.23 8.23 21.35
C ILE A 28 18.98 9.53 21.03
N LEU A 29 18.51 10.31 20.06
CA LEU A 29 19.12 11.58 19.68
C LEU A 29 19.15 12.57 20.85
N ASN A 30 18.04 12.68 21.58
CA ASN A 30 17.94 13.47 22.80
C ASN A 30 18.85 12.93 23.92
N ALA A 31 19.04 11.62 24.05
CA ALA A 31 19.91 11.01 25.06
C ALA A 31 21.42 11.17 24.75
N VAL A 32 21.77 11.21 23.46
CA VAL A 32 23.15 11.39 22.97
C VAL A 32 23.55 12.87 22.96
N ALA A 33 22.59 13.78 22.91
CA ALA A 33 22.84 15.21 22.96
C ALA A 33 23.50 15.63 24.29
N ARG A 34 24.81 15.85 24.26
CA ARG A 34 25.61 16.38 25.38
C ARG A 34 26.18 17.77 25.04
N SER A 35 26.84 18.38 26.02
CA SER A 35 27.02 19.82 26.24
C SER A 35 27.85 20.68 25.26
N PRO A 36 28.11 20.32 23.99
CA PRO A 36 28.28 21.38 22.98
C PRO A 36 27.02 21.66 22.13
N ILE A 37 26.00 20.81 22.17
CA ILE A 37 24.79 21.00 21.35
C ILE A 37 23.88 22.04 22.01
N THR A 38 23.57 23.11 21.27
CA THR A 38 22.62 24.12 21.75
C THR A 38 21.20 23.57 21.72
N LEU A 39 20.35 24.05 22.64
CA LEU A 39 18.93 23.69 22.67
C LEU A 39 18.23 24.00 21.33
N ALA A 40 18.66 25.08 20.66
CA ALA A 40 18.15 25.48 19.35
C ALA A 40 18.46 24.45 18.26
N GLU A 41 19.69 23.94 18.20
CA GLU A 41 20.09 22.89 17.24
C GLU A 41 19.29 21.60 17.48
N LEU A 42 19.09 21.22 18.74
CA LEU A 42 18.32 20.02 19.09
C LEU A 42 16.85 20.15 18.66
N LEU A 43 16.23 21.32 18.88
CA LEU A 43 14.87 21.60 18.45
C LEU A 43 14.75 21.66 16.92
N LEU A 44 15.74 22.21 16.24
CA LEU A 44 15.77 22.24 14.77
C LEU A 44 15.79 20.82 14.19
N VAL A 45 16.66 19.95 14.70
CA VAL A 45 16.77 18.56 14.22
C VAL A 45 15.49 17.77 14.49
N ASN A 46 14.96 17.82 15.71
CA ASN A 46 13.70 17.16 16.04
C ASN A 46 12.53 17.71 15.21
N GLY A 47 12.47 19.03 15.01
CA GLY A 47 11.49 19.69 14.16
C GLY A 47 11.61 19.27 12.70
N MET A 48 12.82 19.11 12.17
CA MET A 48 13.06 18.63 10.81
C MET A 48 12.60 17.17 10.63
N ILE A 49 12.92 16.28 11.58
CA ILE A 49 12.48 14.88 11.55
C ILE A 49 10.94 14.81 11.55
N LEU A 50 10.29 15.56 12.44
CA LEU A 50 8.82 15.62 12.51
C LEU A 50 8.24 16.24 11.25
N GLY A 51 8.84 17.30 10.72
CA GLY A 51 8.40 17.99 9.51
C GLY A 51 8.44 17.09 8.27
N ILE A 52 9.55 16.36 8.07
CA ILE A 52 9.69 15.39 6.97
C ILE A 52 8.66 14.26 7.13
N THR A 53 8.51 13.74 8.36
CA THR A 53 7.54 12.67 8.63
C THR A 53 6.11 13.13 8.35
N TYR A 54 5.76 14.35 8.78
CA TYR A 54 4.46 14.95 8.54
C TYR A 54 4.21 15.17 7.04
N TRP A 55 5.20 15.71 6.32
CA TRP A 55 5.11 15.92 4.88
C TRP A 55 4.93 14.61 4.11
N LEU A 56 5.63 13.55 4.53
CA LEU A 56 5.53 12.22 3.93
C LEU A 56 4.16 11.57 4.20
N GLU A 57 3.58 11.73 5.39
CA GLU A 57 2.22 11.24 5.68
C GLU A 57 1.15 12.07 4.96
N PHE A 58 1.36 13.38 4.82
CA PHE A 58 0.42 14.26 4.13
C PHE A 58 0.38 14.00 2.61
N THR A 59 1.45 13.46 2.04
CA THR A 59 1.42 12.95 0.67
C THR A 59 0.58 11.67 0.67
N PRO A 60 -0.65 11.67 0.11
CA PRO A 60 -1.47 10.47 0.08
C PRO A 60 -0.70 9.45 -0.75
N GLY A 61 -0.15 8.43 -0.07
CA GLY A 61 0.55 7.32 -0.71
C GLY A 61 -0.25 6.86 -1.92
N GLY A 62 0.43 6.85 -3.07
CA GLY A 62 -0.13 6.87 -4.41
C GLY A 62 -1.32 5.94 -4.61
N LEU A 63 -2.22 6.38 -5.51
CA LEU A 63 -3.43 5.70 -5.98
C LEU A 63 -3.61 4.33 -5.33
N ARG A 64 -4.50 4.24 -4.33
CA ARG A 64 -5.01 2.96 -3.84
C ARG A 64 -5.75 2.30 -4.99
N VAL A 65 -4.99 1.62 -5.83
CA VAL A 65 -5.50 0.69 -6.81
C VAL A 65 -5.78 -0.57 -6.01
N ASP A 66 -7.05 -0.77 -5.71
CA ASP A 66 -7.46 -2.02 -5.07
C ASP A 66 -7.31 -3.13 -6.10
N GLU A 67 -6.77 -4.26 -5.66
CA GLU A 67 -6.65 -5.45 -6.49
C GLU A 67 -7.63 -6.52 -6.03
N LYS A 68 -8.18 -7.27 -6.99
CA LYS A 68 -9.03 -8.42 -6.71
C LYS A 68 -8.69 -9.54 -7.68
N SER A 69 -8.38 -10.71 -7.13
CA SER A 69 -8.20 -11.93 -7.93
C SER A 69 -9.56 -12.57 -8.20
N ILE A 70 -9.80 -12.96 -9.46
CA ILE A 70 -11.04 -13.55 -9.93
C ILE A 70 -10.70 -14.70 -10.87
N VAL A 71 -11.45 -15.80 -10.78
CA VAL A 71 -11.40 -16.86 -11.78
C VAL A 71 -12.28 -16.46 -12.95
N TYR A 72 -11.69 -16.33 -14.13
CA TYR A 72 -12.33 -15.97 -15.37
C TYR A 72 -12.53 -17.20 -16.26
N ASP A 73 -13.67 -17.26 -16.92
CA ASP A 73 -14.16 -18.42 -17.69
C ASP A 73 -14.02 -18.25 -19.21
N ASN A 74 -13.74 -17.05 -19.72
CA ASN A 74 -13.70 -16.80 -21.16
C ASN A 74 -12.28 -16.58 -21.71
N LEU A 75 -11.60 -17.68 -22.10
CA LEU A 75 -10.25 -17.61 -22.67
C LEU A 75 -10.15 -16.85 -23.99
N ALA A 76 -11.23 -16.71 -24.76
CA ALA A 76 -11.19 -16.02 -26.05
C ALA A 76 -10.96 -14.50 -25.91
N LEU A 77 -11.28 -13.93 -24.74
CA LEU A 77 -11.10 -12.51 -24.43
C LEU A 77 -9.74 -12.20 -23.78
N LEU A 78 -8.96 -13.22 -23.43
CA LEU A 78 -7.61 -13.07 -22.88
C LEU A 78 -6.54 -12.77 -23.93
N HIS A 79 -6.92 -12.65 -25.21
CA HIS A 79 -6.02 -12.21 -26.26
C HIS A 79 -5.62 -10.74 -26.10
N PRO A 80 -4.35 -10.37 -26.36
CA PRO A 80 -3.87 -9.00 -26.22
C PRO A 80 -4.60 -8.00 -27.11
N GLU A 81 -5.15 -8.45 -28.25
CA GLU A 81 -5.94 -7.61 -29.16
C GLU A 81 -7.35 -7.28 -28.63
N ARG A 82 -7.85 -8.03 -27.64
CA ARG A 82 -9.21 -7.91 -27.09
C ARG A 82 -9.25 -7.37 -25.66
N GLU A 83 -8.17 -6.71 -25.22
CA GLU A 83 -8.06 -6.16 -23.87
C GLU A 83 -9.22 -5.19 -23.54
N ALA A 84 -9.70 -4.42 -24.53
CA ALA A 84 -10.84 -3.52 -24.36
C ALA A 84 -12.15 -4.26 -24.06
N GLU A 85 -12.42 -5.35 -24.76
CA GLU A 85 -13.60 -6.19 -24.55
C GLU A 85 -13.53 -6.93 -23.20
N LEU A 86 -12.35 -7.42 -22.83
CA LEU A 86 -12.10 -8.05 -21.54
C LEU A 86 -12.39 -7.09 -20.38
N LYS A 87 -11.91 -5.84 -20.47
CA LYS A 87 -12.18 -4.80 -19.46
C LYS A 87 -13.66 -4.48 -19.36
N ALA A 88 -14.37 -4.41 -20.49
CA ALA A 88 -15.80 -4.14 -20.53
C ALA A 88 -16.61 -5.26 -19.87
N ASP A 89 -16.34 -6.51 -20.22
CA ASP A 89 -17.01 -7.68 -19.62
C ASP A 89 -16.73 -7.79 -18.11
N LEU A 90 -15.47 -7.62 -17.70
CA LEU A 90 -15.10 -7.62 -16.28
C LEU A 90 -15.76 -6.47 -15.51
N THR A 91 -15.84 -5.28 -16.10
CA THR A 91 -16.53 -4.13 -15.48
C THR A 91 -18.03 -4.39 -15.35
N GLN A 92 -18.66 -4.97 -16.37
CA GLN A 92 -20.09 -5.30 -16.36
C GLN A 92 -20.41 -6.39 -15.34
N ARG A 93 -19.61 -7.46 -15.25
CA ARG A 93 -19.83 -8.59 -14.34
C ARG A 93 -19.50 -8.26 -12.89
N THR A 94 -18.45 -7.47 -12.64
CA THR A 94 -17.99 -7.16 -11.29
C THR A 94 -18.58 -5.88 -10.71
N GLY A 95 -19.12 -4.99 -11.56
CA GLY A 95 -19.56 -3.66 -11.18
C GLY A 95 -18.42 -2.72 -10.76
N LEU A 96 -17.16 -3.11 -10.98
CA LEU A 96 -15.97 -2.34 -10.61
C LEU A 96 -15.42 -1.61 -11.84
N ALA A 97 -14.97 -0.37 -11.67
CA ALA A 97 -14.27 0.36 -12.71
C ALA A 97 -12.84 -0.21 -12.88
N VAL A 98 -12.70 -1.22 -13.74
CA VAL A 98 -11.43 -1.91 -14.01
C VAL A 98 -10.50 -1.01 -14.83
N GLU A 99 -9.35 -0.63 -14.27
CA GLU A 99 -8.34 0.17 -14.98
C GLU A 99 -7.30 -0.72 -15.67
N ARG A 100 -6.89 -1.80 -15.00
CA ARG A 100 -5.87 -2.73 -15.49
C ARG A 100 -6.24 -4.18 -15.13
N VAL A 101 -5.87 -5.11 -16.00
CA VAL A 101 -6.04 -6.55 -15.79
C VAL A 101 -4.68 -7.20 -15.94
N ALA A 102 -4.31 -8.07 -15.01
CA ALA A 102 -3.13 -8.93 -15.11
C ALA A 102 -3.57 -10.39 -15.09
N VAL A 103 -3.02 -11.19 -16.00
CA VAL A 103 -3.29 -12.63 -16.05
C VAL A 103 -2.22 -13.34 -15.23
N GLU A 104 -2.61 -14.00 -14.15
CA GLU A 104 -1.68 -14.71 -13.26
C GLU A 104 -1.41 -16.11 -13.82
N ARG A 105 -2.48 -16.84 -14.15
CA ARG A 105 -2.41 -18.24 -14.55
C ARG A 105 -3.52 -18.56 -15.54
N ILE A 106 -3.19 -19.35 -16.55
CA ILE A 106 -4.17 -19.88 -17.50
C ILE A 106 -4.22 -21.39 -17.33
N ASN A 107 -5.42 -21.92 -17.11
CA ASN A 107 -5.71 -23.34 -17.07
C ASN A 107 -6.45 -23.76 -18.33
N LEU A 108 -5.69 -24.19 -19.34
CA LEU A 108 -6.23 -24.64 -20.63
C LEU A 108 -7.10 -25.90 -20.51
N LEU A 109 -6.88 -26.74 -19.50
CA LEU A 109 -7.65 -27.98 -19.31
C LEU A 109 -9.06 -27.71 -18.78
N ARG A 110 -9.21 -26.66 -17.98
CA ARG A 110 -10.50 -26.28 -17.37
C ARG A 110 -11.15 -25.09 -18.08
N GLU A 111 -10.52 -24.57 -19.13
CA GLU A 111 -10.93 -23.35 -19.81
C GLU A 111 -11.17 -22.20 -18.81
N THR A 112 -10.29 -22.07 -17.81
CA THR A 112 -10.33 -20.96 -16.86
C THR A 112 -8.99 -20.23 -16.76
N ALA A 113 -9.01 -18.97 -16.37
CA ALA A 113 -7.81 -18.20 -16.07
C ALA A 113 -7.97 -17.43 -14.76
N ASP A 114 -6.93 -17.42 -13.95
CA ASP A 114 -6.84 -16.57 -12.78
C ASP A 114 -6.38 -15.18 -13.23
N VAL A 115 -7.25 -14.19 -13.04
CA VAL A 115 -6.98 -12.80 -13.42
C VAL A 115 -7.05 -11.90 -12.19
N THR A 116 -6.07 -10.99 -12.08
CA THR A 116 -6.04 -9.94 -11.08
C THR A 116 -6.53 -8.65 -11.72
N VAL A 117 -7.68 -8.16 -11.27
CA VAL A 117 -8.23 -6.87 -11.70
C VAL A 117 -7.81 -5.76 -10.74
N PHE A 118 -7.29 -4.69 -11.32
CA PHE A 118 -6.91 -3.46 -10.64
C PHE A 118 -8.02 -2.43 -10.88
N TYR A 119 -8.69 -2.02 -9.81
CA TYR A 119 -9.83 -1.11 -9.89
C TYR A 119 -9.67 0.03 -8.89
N ARG A 120 -10.24 1.18 -9.26
CA ARG A 120 -10.37 2.29 -8.34
C ARG A 120 -11.71 2.14 -7.64
N ARG A 121 -11.72 1.97 -6.31
CA ARG A 121 -12.98 2.07 -5.57
C ARG A 121 -13.54 3.48 -5.74
N PRO A 122 -14.76 3.65 -6.28
CA PRO A 122 -15.46 4.92 -6.12
C PRO A 122 -15.66 5.15 -4.62
N ARG A 123 -15.30 6.34 -4.12
CA ARG A 123 -15.70 6.75 -2.76
C ARG A 123 -17.23 6.74 -2.74
N ALA A 124 -17.82 5.78 -2.04
CA ALA A 124 -19.23 5.78 -1.67
C ALA A 124 -19.45 6.77 -0.52
#